data_AF-A0A370AK44-F1
#
_entry.id   AF-A0A370AK44-F1
#
_cell.length_a   1.000
_cell.length_b   1.000
_cell.length_c   1.000
_cell.angle_alpha   90.00
_cell.angle_beta   90.00
_cell.angle_gamma   90.00
#
_symmetry.space_group_name_H-M   'P 1'
#
loop_
_entity.id
_entity.type
_entity.pdbx_description
1 polymer ?
#
loop_
_entity_poly.entity_id
_entity_poly.type
_entity_poly.pdbx_seq_one_letter_code
_entity_poly.pdbx_strand_id
1 'polypeptide(L)'
;MKVSDVDWKNWVPTEDAVITYILKGNEVLLIHKKTGLGAGKVNAPGGHIEEGEAPLEAAVRETIEEVGLITSNLQYSGELFFHFLDGLQLKGTVYLCSDFKGEMIETDEALPFWCPLEEIPWDRMWEDDIHWLPRALKGEKFSGRFVFEKEKMLDSEIAFD
;
A
#
# COMPACT_ATOMS: atom_id res chain seq x y z
N MET A 1 -17.89 11.13 9.77
CA MET A 1 -16.71 11.91 10.15
C MET A 1 -15.97 12.26 8.87
N LYS A 2 -15.49 13.48 8.74
CA LYS A 2 -14.72 13.97 7.61
C LYS A 2 -13.24 14.01 7.96
N VAL A 3 -12.37 14.07 6.95
CA VAL A 3 -10.93 14.27 7.15
C VAL A 3 -10.68 15.57 7.93
N SER A 4 -11.47 16.62 7.69
CA SER A 4 -11.38 17.90 8.42
C SER A 4 -11.71 17.81 9.91
N ASP A 5 -12.36 16.73 10.36
CA ASP A 5 -12.74 16.54 11.77
C ASP A 5 -11.61 15.91 12.60
N VAL A 6 -10.58 15.36 11.95
CA VAL A 6 -9.44 14.70 12.60
C VAL A 6 -8.34 15.72 12.90
N ASP A 7 -7.80 15.67 14.12
CA ASP A 7 -6.65 16.50 14.52
C ASP A 7 -5.33 15.94 13.95
N TRP A 8 -5.13 16.11 12.65
CA TRP A 8 -3.92 15.63 11.95
C TRP A 8 -2.62 16.23 12.46
N LYS A 9 -2.68 17.34 13.20
CA LYS A 9 -1.49 17.95 13.81
C LYS A 9 -0.96 17.11 14.97
N ASN A 10 -1.86 16.50 15.74
CA ASN A 10 -1.53 15.65 16.88
C ASN A 10 -1.84 14.16 16.63
N TRP A 11 -2.18 13.80 15.39
CA TRP A 11 -2.45 12.43 14.99
C TRP A 11 -1.14 11.64 15.00
N VAL A 12 -1.19 10.47 15.63
CA VAL A 12 -0.05 9.54 15.74
C VAL A 12 -0.55 8.18 15.28
N PRO A 13 0.16 7.50 14.37
CA PRO A 13 -0.21 6.14 13.97
C PRO A 13 -0.09 5.20 15.17
N THR A 14 -1.03 4.27 15.28
CA THR A 14 -0.89 3.09 16.13
C THR A 14 -0.08 2.00 15.43
N GLU A 15 -0.12 2.00 14.09
CA GLU A 15 0.58 1.05 13.24
C GLU A 15 1.29 1.78 12.09
N ASP A 16 2.50 1.34 11.78
CA ASP A 16 3.28 1.80 10.62
C ASP A 16 3.48 0.62 9.66
N ALA A 17 3.26 0.85 8.37
CA ALA A 17 3.36 -0.17 7.34
C ALA A 17 3.97 0.38 6.06
N VAL A 18 4.34 -0.54 5.17
CA VAL A 18 4.85 -0.25 3.83
C VAL A 18 4.04 -0.96 2.77
N ILE A 19 4.04 -0.40 1.56
CA ILE A 19 3.42 -1.00 0.38
C ILE A 19 4.39 -0.81 -0.79
N THR A 20 4.71 -1.89 -1.50
CA THR A 20 5.68 -1.88 -2.60
C THR A 20 5.02 -2.25 -3.93
N TYR A 21 4.88 -1.27 -4.82
CA TYR A 21 4.40 -1.49 -6.18
C TYR A 21 5.56 -1.79 -7.12
N ILE A 22 5.60 -3.03 -7.62
CA ILE A 22 6.64 -3.51 -8.53
C ILE A 22 6.12 -3.43 -9.96
N LEU A 23 6.84 -2.71 -10.82
CA LEU A 23 6.46 -2.46 -12.21
C LEU A 23 7.29 -3.30 -13.17
N LYS A 24 6.61 -3.91 -14.15
CA LYS A 24 7.21 -4.67 -15.23
C LYS A 24 6.55 -4.31 -16.55
N GLY A 25 7.17 -3.42 -17.32
CA GLY A 25 6.57 -2.93 -18.56
C GLY A 25 5.25 -2.19 -18.29
N ASN A 26 4.14 -2.68 -18.83
CA ASN A 26 2.79 -2.14 -18.62
C ASN A 26 1.97 -2.96 -17.61
N GLU A 27 2.65 -3.69 -16.72
CA GLU A 27 2.04 -4.49 -15.67
C GLU A 27 2.57 -4.06 -14.30
N VAL A 28 1.74 -4.25 -13.28
CA VAL A 28 2.08 -4.08 -11.86
C VAL A 28 1.86 -5.40 -11.13
N LEU A 29 2.74 -5.72 -10.19
CA LEU A 29 2.57 -6.89 -9.34
C LEU A 29 1.52 -6.57 -8.26
N LEU A 30 0.50 -7.41 -8.18
CA LEU A 30 -0.51 -7.39 -7.14
C LEU A 30 -0.61 -8.77 -6.48
N ILE A 31 -1.26 -8.82 -5.32
CA ILE A 31 -1.52 -10.02 -4.54
C ILE A 31 -3.02 -10.15 -4.27
N HIS A 32 -3.52 -11.38 -4.29
CA HIS A 32 -4.72 -11.72 -3.54
C HIS A 32 -4.31 -11.97 -2.10
N LYS A 33 -4.68 -11.06 -1.20
CA LYS A 33 -4.33 -11.14 0.21
C LYS A 33 -5.19 -12.19 0.91
N LYS A 34 -4.57 -13.18 1.54
CA LYS A 34 -5.24 -14.34 2.16
C LYS A 34 -5.48 -14.14 3.65
N THR A 35 -4.61 -13.40 4.32
CA THR A 35 -4.62 -13.20 5.78
C THR A 35 -4.40 -11.74 6.16
N GLY A 36 -4.56 -11.41 7.45
CA GLY A 36 -4.30 -10.07 7.98
C GLY A 36 -5.29 -8.98 7.54
N LEU A 37 -4.90 -7.72 7.74
CA LEU A 37 -5.71 -6.55 7.35
C LEU A 37 -5.88 -6.51 5.83
N GLY A 38 -7.14 -6.49 5.38
CA GLY A 38 -7.48 -6.52 3.95
C GLY A 38 -7.55 -7.92 3.34
N ALA A 39 -7.60 -8.99 4.16
CA ALA A 39 -7.85 -10.34 3.67
C ALA A 39 -9.08 -10.41 2.75
N GLY A 40 -8.92 -11.03 1.58
CA GLY A 40 -9.94 -11.09 0.53
C GLY A 40 -9.85 -9.98 -0.51
N LYS A 41 -9.06 -8.91 -0.27
CA LYS A 41 -8.83 -7.83 -1.24
C LYS A 41 -7.62 -8.12 -2.14
N VAL A 42 -7.54 -7.34 -3.20
CA VAL A 42 -6.34 -7.18 -4.02
C VAL A 42 -5.52 -6.03 -3.46
N ASN A 43 -4.20 -6.20 -3.34
CA ASN A 43 -3.28 -5.13 -2.95
C ASN A 43 -1.91 -5.34 -3.60
N ALA A 44 -0.95 -4.45 -3.42
CA ALA A 44 0.46 -4.75 -3.61
C ALA A 44 1.07 -5.41 -2.35
N PRO A 45 2.24 -6.06 -2.46
CA PRO A 45 2.93 -6.61 -1.31
C PRO A 45 3.28 -5.55 -0.27
N GLY A 46 3.23 -5.92 1.00
CA GLY A 46 3.56 -5.03 2.10
C GLY A 46 2.99 -5.46 3.45
N GLY A 47 3.59 -4.92 4.51
CA GLY A 47 3.24 -5.26 5.88
C GLY A 47 3.79 -4.25 6.88
N HIS A 48 3.81 -4.64 8.14
CA HIS A 48 4.19 -3.75 9.25
C HIS A 48 5.69 -3.48 9.25
N ILE A 49 6.06 -2.29 9.74
CA ILE A 49 7.45 -1.95 10.05
C ILE A 49 7.75 -2.46 11.46
N GLU A 50 8.78 -3.30 11.59
CA GLU A 50 9.19 -3.82 12.89
C GLU A 50 9.90 -2.76 13.76
N GLU A 51 9.99 -3.00 15.07
CA GLU A 51 10.65 -2.08 15.99
C GLU A 51 12.14 -1.89 15.62
N GLY A 52 12.50 -0.65 15.27
CA GLY A 52 13.86 -0.29 14.87
C GLY A 52 14.18 -0.54 13.40
N GLU A 53 13.23 -1.04 12.61
CA GLU A 53 13.38 -1.28 11.17
C GLU A 53 13.18 0.01 10.37
N ALA A 54 14.03 0.26 9.36
CA ALA A 54 13.78 1.36 8.44
C ALA A 54 12.64 0.99 7.47
N PRO A 55 11.78 1.93 7.05
CA PRO A 55 10.69 1.63 6.09
C PRO A 55 11.17 0.95 4.80
N LEU A 56 12.36 1.34 4.30
CA LEU A 56 12.94 0.72 3.11
C LEU A 56 13.34 -0.75 3.35
N GLU A 57 13.81 -1.09 4.56
CA GLU A 57 14.17 -2.46 4.95
C GLU A 57 12.92 -3.33 5.05
N ALA A 58 11.86 -2.81 5.71
CA ALA A 58 10.55 -3.45 5.78
C ALA A 58 10.01 -3.74 4.38
N ALA A 59 10.09 -2.77 3.46
CA ALA A 59 9.56 -2.92 2.10
C ALA A 59 10.24 -4.07 1.33
N VAL A 60 11.55 -4.24 1.53
CA VAL A 60 12.31 -5.35 0.92
C VAL A 60 11.98 -6.68 1.60
N ARG A 61 11.93 -6.73 2.94
CA ARG A 61 11.60 -7.93 3.71
C ARG A 61 10.21 -8.47 3.36
N GLU A 62 9.19 -7.62 3.48
CA GLU A 62 7.79 -7.97 3.19
C GLU A 62 7.61 -8.48 1.76
N THR A 63 8.27 -7.85 0.78
CA THR A 63 8.22 -8.32 -0.61
C THR A 63 8.82 -9.73 -0.77
N ILE A 64 9.90 -10.04 -0.06
CA ILE A 64 10.50 -11.38 -0.08
C ILE A 64 9.57 -12.38 0.61
N GLU A 65 9.01 -12.02 1.77
CA GLU A 65 8.16 -12.88 2.59
C GLU A 65 6.83 -13.21 1.91
N GLU A 66 6.16 -12.22 1.32
CA GLU A 66 4.84 -12.42 0.71
C GLU A 66 4.91 -13.01 -0.70
N VAL A 67 5.92 -12.67 -1.50
CA VAL A 67 5.95 -13.01 -2.94
C VAL A 67 7.28 -13.56 -3.46
N GLY A 68 8.31 -13.70 -2.61
CA GLY A 68 9.59 -14.31 -2.97
C GLY A 68 10.51 -13.46 -3.87
N LEU A 69 10.15 -12.20 -4.13
CA LEU A 69 10.94 -11.32 -4.98
C LEU A 69 11.91 -10.47 -4.19
N ILE A 70 13.13 -10.33 -4.71
CA ILE A 70 14.15 -9.42 -4.17
C ILE A 70 14.10 -8.13 -4.99
N THR A 71 13.66 -7.03 -4.37
CA THR A 71 13.61 -5.70 -5.00
C THR A 71 14.84 -4.86 -4.67
N SER A 72 15.20 -3.97 -5.58
CA SER A 72 16.28 -2.99 -5.40
C SER A 72 15.88 -1.63 -5.97
N ASN A 73 16.61 -0.57 -5.65
CA ASN A 73 16.35 0.79 -6.15
C ASN A 73 14.91 1.27 -5.93
N LEU A 74 14.29 0.91 -4.79
CA LEU A 74 12.95 1.35 -4.46
C LEU A 74 12.92 2.88 -4.34
N GLN A 75 11.93 3.49 -4.99
CA GLN A 75 11.70 4.92 -5.01
C GLN A 75 10.52 5.24 -4.10
N TYR A 76 10.73 6.16 -3.16
CA TYR A 76 9.63 6.69 -2.35
C TYR A 76 8.61 7.39 -3.26
N SER A 77 7.35 7.02 -3.12
CA SER A 77 6.22 7.56 -3.89
C SER A 77 5.33 8.46 -3.03
N GLY A 78 5.01 8.06 -1.79
CA GLY A 78 4.11 8.87 -0.97
C GLY A 78 3.79 8.25 0.38
N GLU A 79 2.99 8.98 1.14
CA GLU A 79 2.48 8.58 2.45
C GLU A 79 0.95 8.56 2.45
N LEU A 80 0.39 7.55 3.11
CA LEU A 80 -1.03 7.37 3.33
C LEU A 80 -1.32 7.39 4.83
N PHE A 81 -2.29 8.18 5.27
CA PHE A 81 -2.69 8.31 6.66
C PHE A 81 -4.15 7.89 6.82
N PHE A 82 -4.38 6.77 7.51
CA PHE A 82 -5.71 6.17 7.64
C PHE A 82 -6.22 6.30 9.08
N HIS A 83 -7.35 6.98 9.24
CA HIS A 83 -8.07 7.08 10.52
C HIS A 83 -9.33 6.21 10.48
N PHE A 84 -9.30 5.06 11.15
CA PHE A 84 -10.47 4.19 11.26
C PHE A 84 -11.29 4.51 12.49
N LEU A 85 -12.63 4.52 12.36
CA LEU A 85 -13.54 4.85 13.46
C LEU A 85 -13.56 3.81 14.60
N ASP A 86 -12.98 2.63 14.39
CA ASP A 86 -12.83 1.59 15.41
C ASP A 86 -11.57 1.75 16.28
N GLY A 87 -10.77 2.79 16.03
CA GLY A 87 -9.60 3.13 16.82
C GLY A 87 -8.27 2.70 16.18
N LEU A 88 -8.25 2.08 15.01
CA LEU A 88 -7.02 1.87 14.26
C LEU A 88 -6.53 3.18 13.59
N GLN A 89 -5.24 3.50 13.74
CA GLN A 89 -4.57 4.59 13.04
C GLN A 89 -3.35 4.03 12.30
N LEU A 90 -3.40 3.98 10.97
CA LEU A 90 -2.36 3.36 10.16
C LEU A 90 -1.65 4.41 9.31
N LYS A 91 -0.32 4.40 9.33
CA LYS A 91 0.50 5.13 8.36
C LYS A 91 1.10 4.13 7.36
N GLY A 92 0.82 4.33 6.07
CA GLY A 92 1.41 3.57 4.97
C GLY A 92 2.49 4.38 4.26
N THR A 93 3.68 3.80 4.07
CA THR A 93 4.73 4.36 3.21
C THR A 93 4.76 3.60 1.89
N VAL A 94 4.60 4.32 0.78
CA VAL A 94 4.49 3.71 -0.55
C VAL A 94 5.80 3.82 -1.32
N TYR A 95 6.26 2.68 -1.82
CA TYR A 95 7.41 2.56 -2.69
C TYR A 95 7.03 2.04 -4.07
N LEU A 96 7.76 2.50 -5.08
CA LEU A 96 7.70 2.02 -6.46
C LEU A 96 9.07 1.45 -6.83
N CYS A 97 9.10 0.34 -7.57
CA CYS A 97 10.35 -0.14 -8.15
C CYS A 97 10.11 -0.87 -9.48
N SER A 98 11.17 -0.92 -10.30
CA SER A 98 11.20 -1.72 -11.53
C SER A 98 12.32 -2.76 -11.53
N ASP A 99 13.23 -2.69 -10.54
CA ASP A 99 14.38 -3.58 -10.43
C ASP A 99 14.08 -4.68 -9.40
N PHE A 100 13.88 -5.90 -9.89
CA PHE A 100 13.62 -7.06 -9.06
C PHE A 100 14.31 -8.31 -9.62
N LYS A 101 14.51 -9.31 -8.75
CA LYS A 101 15.06 -10.63 -9.08
C LYS A 101 14.31 -11.73 -8.34
N GLY A 102 14.40 -12.94 -8.86
CA GLY A 102 13.73 -14.11 -8.28
C GLY A 102 12.53 -14.56 -9.09
N GLU A 103 11.82 -15.54 -8.56
CA GLU A 103 10.57 -16.06 -9.11
C GLU A 103 9.45 -15.79 -8.10
N MET A 104 8.29 -15.37 -8.59
CA MET A 104 7.14 -15.15 -7.73
C MET A 104 6.66 -16.48 -7.15
N ILE A 105 6.38 -16.50 -5.86
CA ILE A 105 5.81 -17.66 -5.17
C ILE A 105 4.48 -17.30 -4.52
N GLU A 106 3.58 -18.28 -4.48
CA GLU A 106 2.43 -18.23 -3.59
C GLU A 106 2.88 -18.59 -2.17
N THR A 107 2.36 -17.88 -1.18
CA THR A 107 2.64 -18.08 0.24
C THR A 107 1.34 -18.29 1.00
N ASP A 108 1.43 -18.55 2.31
CA ASP A 108 0.23 -18.64 3.15
C ASP A 108 -0.51 -17.30 3.25
N GLU A 109 0.20 -16.19 3.00
CA GLU A 109 -0.31 -14.81 3.13
C GLU A 109 -0.83 -14.23 1.81
N ALA A 110 -0.22 -14.60 0.68
CA ALA A 110 -0.50 -13.96 -0.60
C ALA A 110 -0.46 -14.93 -1.78
N LEU A 111 -1.29 -14.64 -2.79
CA LEU A 111 -1.18 -15.23 -4.13
C LEU A 111 -0.85 -14.10 -5.13
N PRO A 112 0.40 -13.99 -5.61
CA PRO A 112 0.81 -12.92 -6.51
C PRO A 112 0.38 -13.15 -7.96
N PHE A 113 0.14 -12.05 -8.67
CA PHE A 113 -0.12 -12.03 -10.11
C PHE A 113 0.33 -10.72 -10.74
N TRP A 114 0.72 -10.78 -12.01
CA TRP A 114 0.94 -9.59 -12.83
C TRP A 114 -0.40 -9.08 -13.36
N CYS A 115 -0.64 -7.79 -13.18
CA CYS A 115 -1.87 -7.13 -13.60
C CYS A 115 -1.55 -6.01 -14.60
N PRO A 116 -2.15 -6.01 -15.80
CA PRO A 116 -2.04 -4.88 -16.71
C PRO A 116 -2.52 -3.58 -16.03
N LEU A 117 -1.81 -2.47 -16.23
CA LEU A 117 -2.13 -1.19 -15.58
C LEU A 117 -3.55 -0.68 -15.90
N GLU A 118 -4.09 -1.07 -17.05
CA GLU A 118 -5.45 -0.71 -17.49
C GLU A 118 -6.55 -1.64 -16.95
N GLU A 119 -6.17 -2.77 -16.35
CA GLU A 119 -7.07 -3.81 -15.85
C GLU A 119 -7.01 -3.94 -14.31
N ILE A 120 -6.43 -2.96 -13.62
CA ILE A 120 -6.37 -2.95 -12.15
C ILE A 120 -7.80 -3.09 -11.58
N PRO A 121 -8.06 -4.11 -10.75
CA PRO A 121 -9.41 -4.43 -10.29
C PRO A 121 -9.83 -3.56 -9.11
N TRP A 122 -10.09 -2.27 -9.36
CA TRP A 122 -10.39 -1.27 -8.34
C TRP A 122 -11.53 -1.66 -7.39
N ASP A 123 -12.52 -2.39 -7.88
CA ASP A 123 -13.67 -2.88 -7.11
C ASP A 123 -13.31 -3.97 -6.10
N ARG A 124 -12.13 -4.58 -6.23
CA ARG A 124 -11.59 -5.61 -5.33
C ARG A 124 -10.45 -5.10 -4.45
N MET A 125 -10.08 -3.83 -4.59
CA MET A 125 -9.02 -3.16 -3.83
C MET A 125 -9.59 -2.39 -2.64
N TRP A 126 -8.77 -1.66 -1.90
CA TRP A 126 -9.30 -0.71 -0.92
C TRP A 126 -9.93 0.49 -1.63
N GLU A 127 -10.99 1.07 -1.02
CA GLU A 127 -11.75 2.15 -1.67
C GLU A 127 -10.90 3.39 -1.97
N ASP A 128 -9.80 3.61 -1.22
CA ASP A 128 -8.90 4.74 -1.45
C ASP A 128 -7.95 4.54 -2.64
N ASP A 129 -7.60 3.30 -3.00
CA ASP A 129 -6.54 2.98 -3.97
C ASP A 129 -6.76 3.70 -5.32
N ILE A 130 -8.00 3.73 -5.81
CA ILE A 130 -8.36 4.37 -7.08
C ILE A 130 -8.10 5.89 -7.10
N HIS A 131 -8.03 6.52 -5.92
CA HIS A 131 -7.90 7.98 -5.82
C HIS A 131 -6.45 8.46 -5.90
N TRP A 132 -5.47 7.64 -5.52
CA TRP A 132 -4.06 8.02 -5.48
C TRP A 132 -3.18 7.16 -6.39
N LEU A 133 -3.44 5.85 -6.48
CA LEU A 133 -2.57 4.91 -7.17
C LEU A 133 -2.40 5.22 -8.67
N PRO A 134 -3.45 5.61 -9.45
CA PRO A 134 -3.27 5.90 -10.87
C PRO A 134 -2.27 7.02 -11.19
N ARG A 135 -2.10 7.98 -10.27
CA ARG A 135 -1.13 9.08 -10.40
C ARG A 135 0.24 8.68 -9.84
N ALA A 136 0.26 7.95 -8.72
CA ALA A 136 1.48 7.36 -8.18
C ALA A 136 2.20 6.47 -9.21
N LEU A 137 1.48 5.61 -9.92
CA LEU A 137 2.02 4.74 -10.97
C LEU A 137 2.58 5.51 -12.18
N LYS A 138 2.23 6.80 -12.33
CA LYS A 138 2.81 7.71 -13.33
C LYS A 138 4.04 8.47 -12.81
N GLY A 139 4.46 8.20 -11.58
CA GLY A 139 5.61 8.81 -10.92
C GLY A 139 5.30 10.08 -10.15
N GLU A 140 4.03 10.45 -9.99
CA GLU A 140 3.65 11.59 -9.16
C GLU A 140 3.80 11.25 -7.68
N LYS A 141 4.40 12.15 -6.91
CA LYS A 141 4.46 12.00 -5.46
C LYS A 141 3.17 12.49 -4.82
N PHE A 142 2.83 11.92 -3.67
CA PHE A 142 1.58 12.25 -3.02
C PHE A 142 1.62 12.14 -1.50
N SER A 143 0.63 12.75 -0.87
CA SER A 143 0.26 12.51 0.53
C SER A 143 -1.26 12.43 0.63
N GLY A 144 -1.77 11.33 1.20
CA GLY A 144 -3.20 11.07 1.31
C GLY A 144 -3.65 10.92 2.76
N ARG A 145 -4.80 11.49 3.10
CA ARG A 145 -5.48 11.33 4.39
C ARG A 145 -6.86 10.76 4.15
N PHE A 146 -7.23 9.76 4.92
CA PHE A 146 -8.47 9.02 4.73
C PHE A 146 -9.14 8.75 6.06
N VAL A 147 -10.48 8.82 6.06
CA VAL A 147 -11.30 8.38 7.19
C VAL A 147 -12.11 7.17 6.75
N PHE A 148 -12.03 6.09 7.52
CA PHE A 148 -12.69 4.82 7.22
C PHE A 148 -13.62 4.38 8.35
N GLU A 149 -14.75 3.77 7.97
CA GLU A 149 -15.54 2.93 8.86
C GLU A 149 -15.46 1.49 8.35
N LYS A 150 -14.68 0.65 9.04
CA LYS A 150 -14.29 -0.68 8.56
C LYS A 150 -13.65 -0.57 7.17
N GLU A 151 -14.23 -1.19 6.15
CA GLU A 151 -13.70 -1.16 4.78
C GLU A 151 -14.25 -0.01 3.93
N LYS A 152 -15.19 0.77 4.45
CA LYS A 152 -15.83 1.85 3.71
C LYS A 152 -15.10 3.17 3.95
N MET A 153 -14.66 3.82 2.88
CA MET A 153 -14.10 5.16 2.94
C MET A 153 -15.23 6.17 3.14
N LEU A 154 -15.09 7.02 4.14
CA LEU A 154 -16.05 8.08 4.46
C LEU A 154 -15.67 9.41 3.82
N ASP A 155 -14.37 9.71 3.79
CA ASP A 155 -13.84 10.96 3.26
C ASP A 155 -12.33 10.83 2.98
N SER A 156 -11.82 11.65 2.06
CA SER A 156 -10.42 11.64 1.65
C SER A 156 -9.91 13.03 1.28
N GLU A 157 -8.65 13.31 1.59
CA GLU A 157 -7.90 14.48 1.10
C GLU A 157 -6.56 14.00 0.54
N ILE A 158 -6.24 14.33 -0.71
CA ILE A 158 -5.01 13.89 -1.36
C ILE A 158 -4.32 15.09 -2.00
N ALA A 159 -3.06 15.29 -1.65
CA ALA A 159 -2.17 16.26 -2.27
C ALA A 159 -1.17 15.52 -3.18
N PHE A 160 -0.89 16.11 -4.34
CA PHE A 160 0.13 15.63 -5.28
C PHE A 160 1.12 16.76 -5.53
N ASP A 161 2.39 16.38 -5.73
CA ASP A 161 3.48 17.31 -6.07
C ASP A 161 3.52 17.68 -7.57
#